data_AF-A0A3A0AET0-F1
#
_entry.id   AF-A0A3A0AET0-F1
#
_cell.length_a   1.000
_cell.length_b   1.000
_cell.length_c   1.000
_cell.angle_alpha   90.00
_cell.angle_beta   90.00
_cell.angle_gamma   90.00
#
_symmetry.space_group_name_H-M   'P 1'
#
loop_
_entity.id
_entity.type
_entity.pdbx_description
1 polymer ?
#
loop_
_entity_poly.entity_id
_entity_poly.type
_entity_poly.pdbx_seq_one_letter_code
_entity_poly.pdbx_strand_id
1 'polypeptide(L)' 'MYLFDLRNGKKKLAYGESPEDALDILRVRLSDAEMDEILSDQYVKISQRELQKYISLLG' A
#
# COMPACT_ATOMS: atom_id res chain seq x y z
N MET A 1 2.59 -3.76 8.64
CA MET A 1 1.69 -3.24 7.60
C MET A 1 2.47 -2.25 6.77
N TYR A 2 2.22 -2.25 5.48
CA TYR A 2 2.89 -1.35 4.54
C TYR A 2 1.83 -0.52 3.83
N LEU A 3 2.02 0.80 3.85
CA LEU A 3 1.23 1.74 3.07
C LEU A 3 2.04 2.13 1.84
N PHE A 4 1.57 1.75 0.68
CA PHE A 4 2.15 2.14 -0.60
C PHE A 4 1.53 3.43 -1.09
N ASP A 5 2.34 4.34 -1.58
CA ASP A 5 1.86 5.55 -2.24
C ASP A 5 1.32 5.24 -3.63
N LEU A 6 0.22 5.88 -3.98
CA LEU A 6 -0.36 5.84 -5.33
C LEU A 6 -0.04 7.15 -6.05
N ARG A 7 0.08 7.09 -7.38
CA ARG A 7 0.28 8.29 -8.23
C ARG A 7 -0.84 9.32 -8.07
N ASN A 8 -2.05 8.88 -7.75
CA ASN A 8 -3.19 9.74 -7.48
C ASN A 8 -3.16 10.43 -6.09
N GLY A 9 -2.12 10.23 -5.28
CA GLY A 9 -1.94 10.83 -3.96
C GLY A 9 -2.66 10.11 -2.82
N LYS A 10 -3.35 9.00 -3.10
CA LYS A 10 -3.89 8.11 -2.07
C LYS A 10 -2.83 7.08 -1.66
N LYS A 11 -3.15 6.29 -0.63
CA LYS A 11 -2.31 5.18 -0.18
C LYS A 11 -3.07 3.87 -0.22
N LYS A 12 -2.36 2.79 -0.57
CA LYS A 12 -2.87 1.43 -0.54
C LYS A 12 -2.29 0.68 0.65
N LEU A 13 -3.14 0.06 1.46
CA LEU A 13 -2.71 -0.74 2.59
C LEU A 13 -2.48 -2.19 2.18
N ALA A 14 -1.32 -2.71 2.56
CA ALA A 14 -0.96 -4.10 2.40
C ALA A 14 -0.38 -4.71 3.67
N TYR A 15 -0.48 -6.04 3.74
CA TYR A 15 0.05 -6.86 4.82
C TYR A 15 1.05 -7.82 4.21
N GLY A 16 2.19 -8.00 4.85
CA GLY A 16 3.27 -8.85 4.41
C GLY A 16 4.38 -8.84 5.46
N GLU A 17 5.25 -9.84 5.45
CA GLU A 17 6.42 -9.87 6.32
C GLU A 17 7.43 -8.82 5.84
N SER A 18 7.62 -8.74 4.51
CA SER A 18 8.43 -7.75 3.81
C SER A 18 7.58 -6.82 2.94
N PRO A 19 8.10 -5.65 2.51
CA PRO A 19 7.43 -4.80 1.53
C PRO A 19 7.20 -5.53 0.20
N GLU A 20 8.10 -6.43 -0.20
CA GLU A 20 7.95 -7.28 -1.39
C GLU A 20 6.73 -8.21 -1.27
N ASP A 21 6.60 -8.94 -0.16
CA ASP A 21 5.42 -9.79 0.11
C ASP A 21 4.12 -8.97 0.11
N ALA A 22 4.16 -7.78 0.70
CA ALA A 22 3.01 -6.90 0.76
C ALA A 22 2.62 -6.42 -0.65
N LEU A 23 3.60 -6.12 -1.50
CA LEU A 23 3.39 -5.76 -2.90
C LEU A 23 2.84 -6.94 -3.71
N ASP A 24 3.34 -8.16 -3.49
CA ASP A 24 2.83 -9.35 -4.17
C ASP A 24 1.38 -9.66 -3.77
N ILE A 25 1.01 -9.44 -2.51
CA ILE A 25 -0.39 -9.53 -2.08
C ILE A 25 -1.25 -8.47 -2.76
N LEU A 26 -0.73 -7.26 -2.97
CA LEU A 26 -1.42 -6.24 -3.77
C LEU A 26 -1.58 -6.68 -5.22
N ARG A 27 -0.56 -7.26 -5.84
CA ARG A 27 -0.62 -7.78 -7.23
C ARG A 27 -1.68 -8.85 -7.42
N VAL A 28 -1.86 -9.72 -6.43
CA VAL A 28 -2.89 -10.77 -6.50
C VAL A 28 -4.30 -10.19 -6.36
N ARG A 29 -4.47 -9.10 -5.61
CA ARG A 29 -5.78 -8.53 -5.30
C ARG A 29 -6.22 -7.43 -6.27
N LEU A 30 -5.26 -6.71 -6.82
CA LEU A 30 -5.48 -5.54 -7.67
C LEU A 30 -5.36 -5.91 -9.14
N SER A 31 -6.01 -5.12 -9.98
CA SER A 31 -5.83 -5.23 -11.43
C SER A 31 -4.51 -4.58 -11.86
N ASP A 32 -3.98 -4.96 -13.02
CA ASP A 32 -2.74 -4.39 -13.57
C ASP A 32 -2.76 -2.85 -13.62
N ALA A 33 -3.92 -2.26 -13.94
CA ALA A 33 -4.09 -0.81 -13.96
C ALA A 33 -3.93 -0.16 -12.57
N GLU A 34 -4.40 -0.81 -11.52
CA GLU A 34 -4.23 -0.30 -10.14
C GLU A 34 -2.81 -0.55 -9.62
N MET A 35 -2.17 -1.64 -10.06
CA MET A 35 -0.77 -1.91 -9.76
C MET A 35 0.16 -0.89 -10.43
N ASP A 36 -0.17 -0.42 -11.64
CA ASP A 36 0.58 0.65 -12.28
C ASP A 36 0.52 1.94 -11.46
N GLU A 37 -0.61 2.25 -10.84
CA GLU A 37 -0.73 3.42 -9.98
C GLU A 37 0.12 3.34 -8.70
N ILE A 38 0.55 2.14 -8.27
CA ILE A 38 1.32 1.95 -7.05
C ILE A 38 2.80 2.30 -7.27
N LEU A 39 3.34 3.12 -6.39
CA LEU A 39 4.76 3.42 -6.30
C LEU A 39 5.44 2.39 -5.40
N SER A 40 5.96 1.31 -5.98
CA SER A 40 6.61 0.20 -5.25
C SER A 40 7.81 0.64 -4.40
N ASP A 41 8.49 1.72 -4.81
CA ASP A 41 9.63 2.29 -4.09
C ASP A 41 9.22 3.28 -2.99
N GLN A 42 7.96 3.72 -2.98
CA GLN A 42 7.44 4.65 -1.98
C GLN A 42 6.43 3.93 -1.09
N TYR A 43 6.93 3.43 0.03
CA TYR A 43 6.12 2.83 1.05
C TYR A 43 6.51 3.28 2.45
N VAL A 44 5.54 3.28 3.34
CA VAL A 44 5.75 3.53 4.76
C VAL A 44 5.30 2.31 5.55
N LYS A 45 6.23 1.75 6.32
CA LYS A 45 5.91 0.73 7.30
C LYS A 45 5.20 1.38 8.47
N ILE A 46 3.96 0.97 8.71
CA ILE A 46 3.16 1.47 9.82
C ILE A 46 2.74 0.34 10.76
N SER A 47 2.50 0.70 12.01
CA SER A 47 1.82 -0.13 12.98
C SER A 47 0.29 0.01 12.88
N GLN A 48 -0.45 -0.94 13.48
CA GLN A 48 -1.91 -0.91 13.49
C GLN A 48 -2.48 0.35 14.17
N ARG A 49 -1.77 0.91 15.16
CA ARG A 49 -2.17 2.15 15.83
C ARG A 49 -2.04 3.37 14.92
N GLU A 50 -1.05 3.36 14.03
CA GLU A 50 -0.84 4.44 13.08
C GLU A 50 -1.83 4.41 11.93
N LEU A 51 -2.44 3.27 11.63
CA LEU A 51 -3.45 3.13 10.58
C LEU A 51 -4.54 4.19 10.68
N GLN A 52 -5.01 4.50 11.90
CA GLN A 52 -6.04 5.51 12.09
C GLN A 52 -5.64 6.90 11.58
N LYS A 53 -4.33 7.23 11.60
CA LYS A 53 -3.82 8.50 11.06
C LYS A 53 -3.87 8.54 9.53
N TYR A 54 -3.74 7.39 8.88
CA TYR A 54 -3.68 7.28 7.42
C TYR A 54 -5.01 6.81 6.82
N ILE A 55 -6.02 6.48 7.64
CA ILE A 55 -7.29 5.93 7.18
C ILE A 55 -8.01 6.87 6.20
N SER A 56 -7.86 8.18 6.40
CA SER A 56 -8.40 9.23 5.53
C SER A 56 -7.68 9.32 4.18
N LEU A 57 -6.48 8.74 4.06
CA LEU A 57 -5.68 8.69 2.84
C LEU A 57 -5.81 7.35 2.11
N LEU A 58 -6.57 6.40 2.65
CA LEU A 58 -6.81 5.11 2.00
C LEU A 58 -7.79 5.26 0.84
N GLY A 59 -7.42 4.66 -0.30
CA GLY A 59 -8.14 4.77 -1.57
C GLY A 59 -8.81 3.49 -2.03
#